data_AF-A0A2T6NPY7-F1
#
_entry.id   AF-A0A2T6NPY7-F1
#
_cell.length_a   1.000
_cell.length_b   1.000
_cell.length_c   1.000
_cell.angle_alpha   90.00
_cell.angle_beta   90.00
_cell.angle_gamma   90.00
#
_symmetry.space_group_name_H-M   'P 1'
#
loop_
_entity.id
_entity.type
_entity.pdbx_description
1 polymer ?
#
loop_
_entity_poly.entity_id
_entity_poly.type
_entity_poly.pdbx_seq_one_letter_code
_entity_poly.pdbx_strand_id
1 'polypeptide(L)'
;MKTGYLTLETHPEHLDLVRVIVKDQLPNTQEASHGSQIRYIARFNDIDAGQMHLHNMLHNNLVDLDNHIYRIDLNQAIAAVEADDLNHARVWIDPSLGENDRSVIDTQTAKFKLRHKKWNRFWLIVGAAFVIYFFIMTLFGQI
;
A
#
# COMPACT_ATOMS: atom_id res chain seq x y z
N MET A 1 10.41 -11.79 9.87
CA MET A 1 9.72 -12.27 8.67
C MET A 1 8.60 -13.22 9.09
N LYS A 2 7.46 -12.65 9.47
CA LYS A 2 6.25 -13.41 9.73
C LYS A 2 5.41 -13.39 8.46
N THR A 3 5.15 -14.56 7.88
CA THR A 3 4.22 -14.66 6.75
C THR A 3 2.79 -14.49 7.25
N GLY A 4 1.98 -13.73 6.52
CA GLY A 4 0.58 -13.51 6.89
C GLY A 4 -0.26 -13.04 5.72
N TYR A 5 -1.53 -12.86 5.98
CA TYR A 5 -2.54 -12.43 5.03
C TYR A 5 -3.06 -11.06 5.43
N LEU A 6 -3.12 -10.16 4.46
CA LEU A 6 -3.73 -8.85 4.59
C LEU A 6 -5.06 -8.87 3.86
N THR A 7 -6.14 -8.55 4.57
CA THR A 7 -7.49 -8.51 4.03
C THR A 7 -8.05 -7.11 4.07
N LEU A 8 -8.70 -6.73 2.97
CA LEU A 8 -9.47 -5.49 2.87
C LEU A 8 -10.95 -5.83 2.94
N GLU A 9 -11.63 -5.20 3.90
CA GLU A 9 -13.06 -5.33 4.11
C GLU A 9 -13.74 -3.98 3.86
N THR A 10 -14.92 -4.00 3.23
CA THR A 10 -15.77 -2.82 3.09
C THR A 10 -17.14 -3.08 3.70
N HIS A 11 -17.76 -2.04 4.25
CA HIS A 11 -19.12 -2.14 4.77
C HIS A 11 -20.11 -1.70 3.68
N PRO A 12 -21.23 -2.43 3.45
CA PRO A 12 -22.20 -2.07 2.41
C PRO A 12 -22.85 -0.69 2.60
N GLU A 13 -22.96 -0.23 3.85
CA GLU A 13 -23.48 1.12 4.17
C GLU A 13 -22.42 2.23 4.08
N HIS A 14 -21.13 1.88 4.02
CA HIS A 14 -20.01 2.82 4.00
C HIS A 14 -18.94 2.37 3.00
N LEU A 15 -19.23 2.58 1.72
CA LEU A 15 -18.36 2.18 0.61
C LEU A 15 -17.04 2.98 0.55
N ASP A 16 -16.97 4.13 1.21
CA ASP A 16 -15.75 4.96 1.34
C ASP A 16 -14.88 4.57 2.55
N LEU A 17 -15.28 3.55 3.31
CA LEU A 17 -14.52 3.03 4.44
C LEU A 17 -13.98 1.63 4.13
N VAL A 18 -12.65 1.52 4.20
CA VAL A 18 -11.95 0.26 4.05
C VAL A 18 -11.30 -0.08 5.38
N ARG A 19 -11.61 -1.27 5.90
CA ARG A 19 -10.96 -1.86 7.06
C ARG A 19 -9.83 -2.77 6.60
N VAL A 20 -8.66 -2.60 7.19
CA VAL A 20 -7.51 -3.46 6.96
C VAL A 20 -7.39 -4.43 8.13
N ILE A 21 -7.39 -5.74 7.85
CA ILE A 21 -7.19 -6.76 8.87
C ILE A 21 -6.00 -7.63 8.48
N VAL A 22 -5.14 -7.90 9.46
CA VAL A 22 -4.04 -8.85 9.34
C VAL A 22 -4.45 -10.18 9.99
N LYS A 23 -4.24 -11.28 9.28
CA LYS A 23 -4.48 -12.64 9.78
C LYS A 23 -3.28 -13.54 9.48
N ASP A 24 -2.96 -14.42 10.42
CA ASP A 24 -1.86 -15.39 10.26
C ASP A 24 -2.23 -16.55 9.32
N GLN A 25 -3.53 -16.83 9.18
CA GLN A 25 -4.08 -17.89 8.35
C GLN A 25 -4.97 -17.30 7.26
N LEU A 26 -5.10 -18.05 6.15
CA LEU A 26 -5.96 -17.66 5.03
C LEU A 26 -7.40 -17.52 5.55
N PRO A 27 -7.99 -16.31 5.54
CA PRO A 27 -9.36 -16.14 5.95
C PRO A 27 -10.32 -16.77 4.96
N ASN A 28 -11.41 -17.32 5.48
CA ASN A 28 -12.54 -17.69 4.66
C ASN A 28 -13.20 -16.41 4.11
N THR A 29 -13.50 -16.38 2.81
CA THR A 29 -14.04 -15.20 2.12
C THR A 29 -15.45 -14.81 2.60
N GLN A 30 -16.12 -15.71 3.35
CA GLN A 30 -17.45 -15.50 3.93
C GLN A 30 -17.43 -15.08 5.40
N GLU A 31 -16.26 -15.12 6.07
CA GLU A 31 -16.09 -14.76 7.47
C GLU A 31 -15.60 -13.31 7.63
N ALA A 32 -16.41 -12.41 7.07
CA ALA A 32 -16.22 -10.98 7.24
C ALA A 32 -16.83 -10.53 8.58
N SER A 33 -16.12 -9.67 9.31
CA SER A 33 -16.54 -9.27 10.67
C SER A 33 -17.57 -8.13 10.63
N HIS A 34 -18.58 -8.18 11.51
CA HIS A 34 -19.56 -7.10 11.69
C HIS A 34 -20.36 -6.71 10.43
N GLY A 35 -20.71 -7.67 9.55
CA GLY A 35 -21.49 -7.38 8.34
C GLY A 35 -20.70 -6.69 7.23
N SER A 36 -19.38 -6.57 7.38
CA SER A 36 -18.49 -6.19 6.28
C SER A 36 -18.44 -7.29 5.22
N GLN A 37 -17.84 -6.99 4.07
CA GLN A 37 -17.57 -7.96 3.02
C GLN A 37 -16.08 -7.92 2.71
N ILE A 38 -15.43 -9.09 2.70
CA ILE A 38 -14.03 -9.20 2.26
C ILE A 38 -14.02 -8.97 0.76
N ARG A 39 -13.24 -7.97 0.33
CA ARG A 39 -13.12 -7.60 -1.08
C ARG A 39 -11.81 -8.00 -1.71
N TYR A 40 -10.78 -8.17 -0.88
CA TYR A 40 -9.43 -8.44 -1.34
C TYR A 40 -8.59 -9.15 -0.28
N ILE A 41 -7.77 -10.11 -0.71
CA ILE A 41 -6.83 -10.85 0.13
C ILE A 41 -5.47 -10.90 -0.58
N ALA A 42 -4.44 -10.40 0.09
CA ALA A 42 -3.05 -10.56 -0.31
C ALA A 42 -2.26 -11.34 0.73
N ARG A 43 -1.29 -12.14 0.29
CA ARG A 43 -0.32 -12.81 1.14
C ARG A 43 0.99 -12.05 1.11
N PHE A 44 1.53 -11.76 2.28
CA PHE A 44 2.84 -11.14 2.44
C PHE A 44 3.84 -12.14 3.02
N ASN A 45 5.07 -12.10 2.54
CA ASN A 45 6.17 -12.85 3.15
C ASN A 45 6.61 -12.24 4.50
N ASP A 46 6.46 -10.93 4.63
CA ASP A 46 6.63 -10.17 5.87
C ASP A 46 5.41 -9.28 6.09
N ILE A 47 4.47 -9.77 6.90
CA ILE A 47 3.19 -9.11 7.13
C ILE A 47 3.31 -7.87 8.01
N ASP A 48 4.27 -7.87 8.94
CA ASP A 48 4.54 -6.72 9.80
C ASP A 48 5.04 -5.54 8.94
N ALA A 49 5.96 -5.82 8.02
CA ALA A 49 6.43 -4.84 7.04
C ALA A 49 5.29 -4.39 6.09
N GLY A 50 4.47 -5.32 5.61
CA GLY A 50 3.33 -5.01 4.74
C GLY A 50 2.29 -4.11 5.42
N GLN A 51 1.93 -4.39 6.67
CA GLN A 51 1.02 -3.57 7.46
C GLN A 51 1.61 -2.17 7.70
N MET A 52 2.89 -2.10 8.06
CA MET A 52 3.58 -0.82 8.30
C MET A 52 3.65 0.03 7.03
N HIS A 53 3.98 -0.56 5.88
CA HIS A 53 4.03 0.14 4.60
C HIS A 53 2.66 0.64 4.18
N LEU A 54 1.63 -0.21 4.28
CA LEU A 54 0.27 0.18 3.97
C LEU A 54 -0.21 1.31 4.89
N HIS A 55 0.06 1.22 6.20
CA HIS A 55 -0.24 2.29 7.14
C HIS A 55 0.48 3.58 6.76
N ASN A 56 1.77 3.54 6.44
CA ASN A 56 2.52 4.71 6.00
C ASN A 56 1.99 5.31 4.69
N MET A 57 1.44 4.52 3.78
CA MET A 57 0.81 5.02 2.56
C MET A 57 -0.57 5.63 2.82
N LEU A 58 -1.32 5.10 3.78
CA LEU A 58 -2.73 5.44 4.04
C LEU A 58 -2.96 6.29 5.30
N HIS A 59 -1.93 6.63 6.07
CA HIS A 59 -2.05 7.33 7.36
C HIS A 59 -2.87 8.63 7.29
N ASN A 60 -2.77 9.37 6.19
CA ASN A 60 -3.54 10.61 5.99
C ASN A 60 -5.06 10.39 5.86
N ASN A 61 -5.48 9.15 5.58
CA ASN A 61 -6.87 8.75 5.43
C ASN A 61 -7.36 7.91 6.62
N LEU A 62 -6.57 7.78 7.69
CA LEU A 62 -6.96 6.98 8.86
C LEU A 62 -8.13 7.65 9.59
N VAL A 63 -9.20 6.88 9.82
CA VAL A 63 -10.38 7.31 10.59
C VAL A 63 -10.35 6.72 12.00
N ASP A 64 -9.98 5.44 12.09
CA ASP A 64 -9.95 4.69 13.34
C ASP A 64 -8.67 3.84 13.39
N LEU A 65 -7.80 4.15 14.35
CA LEU A 65 -6.54 3.44 14.54
C LEU A 65 -6.77 2.06 15.15
N ASP A 66 -7.65 1.94 16.14
CA ASP A 66 -7.87 0.69 16.88
C ASP A 66 -8.45 -0.38 15.95
N ASN A 67 -9.38 0.03 15.08
CA ASN A 67 -10.00 -0.86 14.11
C ASN A 67 -9.34 -0.84 12.72
N HIS A 68 -8.25 -0.10 12.53
CA HIS A 68 -7.54 0.05 11.25
C HIS A 68 -8.47 0.39 10.08
N ILE A 69 -9.35 1.38 10.29
CA ILE A 69 -10.32 1.85 9.30
C ILE A 69 -9.79 3.11 8.63
N TYR A 70 -9.78 3.11 7.30
CA TYR A 70 -9.32 4.20 6.47
C TYR A 70 -10.48 4.70 5.59
N ARG A 71 -10.61 6.02 5.45
CA ARG A 71 -11.54 6.66 4.52
C ARG A 71 -10.90 6.76 3.14
N ILE A 72 -11.07 5.71 2.35
CA ILE A 72 -10.49 5.60 1.02
C ILE A 72 -11.35 4.67 0.16
N ASP A 73 -11.37 4.93 -1.14
CA ASP A 73 -12.03 4.05 -2.10
C ASP A 73 -11.36 2.66 -2.13
N LEU A 74 -12.17 1.61 -2.28
CA LEU A 74 -11.69 0.22 -2.32
C LEU A 74 -10.64 -0.01 -3.41
N ASN A 75 -10.84 0.56 -4.61
CA ASN A 75 -9.88 0.38 -5.71
C ASN A 75 -8.54 1.00 -5.36
N GLN A 76 -8.57 2.15 -4.67
CA GLN A 76 -7.37 2.86 -4.24
C GLN A 76 -6.67 2.15 -3.08
N ALA A 77 -7.42 1.50 -2.18
CA ALA A 77 -6.85 0.66 -1.13
C ALA A 77 -6.16 -0.58 -1.71
N ILE A 78 -6.80 -1.28 -2.66
CA ILE A 78 -6.19 -2.42 -3.37
C ILE A 78 -4.92 -1.97 -4.09
N ALA A 79 -4.98 -0.85 -4.81
CA ALA A 79 -3.83 -0.30 -5.51
C ALA A 79 -2.68 0.09 -4.57
N ALA A 80 -2.97 0.55 -3.35
CA ALA A 80 -1.94 0.82 -2.35
C ALA A 80 -1.25 -0.46 -1.88
N VAL A 81 -2.00 -1.54 -1.67
CA VAL A 81 -1.45 -2.86 -1.34
C VAL A 81 -0.60 -3.41 -2.48
N GLU A 82 -1.01 -3.23 -3.74
CA GLU A 82 -0.29 -3.73 -4.92
C GLU A 82 0.89 -2.87 -5.38
N ALA A 83 0.86 -1.58 -5.02
CA ALA A 83 1.96 -0.68 -5.27
C ALA A 83 3.11 -0.87 -4.29
N ASP A 84 2.90 -1.58 -3.19
CA ASP A 84 3.96 -1.90 -2.24
C ASP A 84 5.04 -2.76 -2.92
N ASP A 85 6.30 -2.37 -2.75
CA ASP A 85 7.46 -3.05 -3.34
C ASP A 85 7.84 -4.32 -2.54
N LEU A 86 7.16 -4.59 -1.42
CA LEU A 86 7.31 -5.82 -0.66
C LEU A 86 6.82 -7.03 -1.45
N ASN A 87 7.49 -8.16 -1.24
CA ASN A 87 7.20 -9.42 -1.94
C ASN A 87 5.86 -9.98 -1.44
N HIS A 88 4.79 -9.65 -2.16
CA HIS A 88 3.41 -10.05 -1.88
C HIS A 88 2.79 -10.78 -3.08
N ALA A 89 1.80 -11.61 -2.81
CA ALA A 89 1.03 -12.32 -3.81
C ALA A 89 -0.46 -12.06 -3.62
N ARG A 90 -1.16 -11.66 -4.68
CA ARG A 90 -2.62 -11.57 -4.70
C ARG A 90 -3.20 -12.98 -4.56
N VAL A 91 -3.92 -13.25 -3.48
CA VAL A 91 -4.51 -14.58 -3.23
C VAL A 91 -5.94 -14.63 -3.71
N TRP A 92 -6.71 -13.57 -3.45
CA TRP A 92 -8.11 -13.51 -3.83
C TRP A 92 -8.57 -12.07 -4.01
N ILE A 93 -9.46 -11.87 -4.97
CA ILE A 93 -10.15 -10.61 -5.23
C ILE A 93 -11.62 -10.93 -5.48
N ASP A 94 -12.50 -10.08 -4.99
CA ASP A 94 -13.94 -10.27 -5.14
C ASP A 94 -14.33 -10.36 -6.63
N PRO A 95 -14.94 -11.47 -7.09
CA PRO A 95 -15.37 -11.62 -8.47
C PRO A 95 -16.48 -10.64 -8.88
N SER A 96 -17.15 -9.95 -7.93
CA SER A 96 -18.10 -8.89 -8.25
C SER A 96 -17.44 -7.59 -8.72
N LEU A 97 -16.12 -7.45 -8.53
CA LEU A 97 -15.34 -6.33 -9.10
C LEU A 97 -15.16 -6.58 -10.59
N GLY A 98 -15.84 -5.77 -11.41
CA GLY A 98 -15.87 -5.92 -12.86
C GLY A 98 -14.53 -5.61 -13.52
N GLU A 99 -14.41 -5.87 -14.83
CA GLU A 99 -13.21 -5.51 -15.61
C GLU A 99 -12.88 -4.01 -15.58
N ASN A 100 -13.90 -3.17 -15.46
CA ASN A 100 -13.71 -1.72 -15.30
C ASN A 100 -12.99 -1.37 -13.98
N ASP A 101 -13.35 -2.02 -12.87
CA ASP A 101 -12.70 -1.79 -11.57
C ASP A 101 -11.26 -2.27 -11.58
N ARG A 102 -10.98 -3.40 -12.24
CA ARG A 102 -9.61 -3.91 -12.42
C ARG A 102 -8.73 -2.93 -13.20
N SER A 103 -9.27 -2.29 -14.25
CA SER A 103 -8.53 -1.27 -15.02
C SER A 103 -8.25 0.00 -14.21
N VAL A 104 -9.14 0.37 -13.29
CA VAL A 104 -8.97 1.49 -12.35
C VAL A 104 -7.91 1.16 -11.30
N ILE A 105 -7.93 -0.07 -10.76
CA ILE A 105 -6.89 -0.57 -9.84
C ILE A 105 -5.52 -0.53 -10.52
N ASP A 106 -5.39 -1.01 -11.76
CA ASP A 106 -4.13 -1.00 -12.49
C ASP A 106 -3.61 0.42 -12.74
N THR A 107 -4.48 1.34 -13.15
CA THR A 107 -4.11 2.75 -13.38
C THR A 107 -3.76 3.48 -12.09
N GLN A 108 -4.43 3.18 -10.97
CA GLN A 108 -4.09 3.74 -9.67
C GLN A 108 -2.78 3.15 -9.13
N THR A 109 -2.55 1.85 -9.30
CA THR A 109 -1.30 1.15 -8.94
C THR A 109 -0.12 1.77 -9.70
N ALA A 110 -0.29 2.02 -11.00
CA ALA A 110 0.72 2.70 -11.81
C ALA A 110 1.00 4.13 -11.31
N LYS A 111 -0.02 4.88 -10.87
CA LYS A 111 0.16 6.23 -10.28
C LYS A 111 0.95 6.19 -8.98
N PHE A 112 0.67 5.23 -8.09
CA PHE A 112 1.43 5.07 -6.84
C PHE A 112 2.90 4.73 -7.12
N LYS A 113 3.18 3.78 -8.03
CA LYS A 113 4.55 3.42 -8.45
C LYS A 113 5.31 4.60 -9.08
N LEU A 114 4.65 5.41 -9.89
CA LEU A 114 5.27 6.61 -10.50
C LEU A 114 5.64 7.67 -9.47
N ARG A 115 4.84 7.81 -8.39
CA ARG A 115 5.10 8.78 -7.33
C ARG A 115 6.37 8.43 -6.54
N HIS A 116 6.57 7.16 -6.23
CA HIS A 116 7.81 6.64 -5.63
C HIS A 116 9.04 6.87 -6.53
N LYS A 117 8.93 6.60 -7.84
CA LYS A 117 10.05 6.75 -8.78
C LYS A 117 10.53 8.20 -8.92
N LYS A 118 9.62 9.17 -8.82
CA LYS A 118 9.97 10.61 -8.88
C LYS A 118 10.73 11.06 -7.63
N TRP A 119 10.31 10.62 -6.45
CA TRP A 119 10.98 10.94 -5.20
C TRP A 119 12.40 10.35 -5.14
N ASN A 120 12.59 9.12 -5.62
CA ASN A 120 13.92 8.52 -5.69
C ASN A 120 14.85 9.31 -6.64
N ARG A 121 14.35 9.74 -7.80
CA ARG A 121 15.11 10.61 -8.72
C ARG A 121 15.46 11.95 -8.09
N PHE A 122 14.54 12.57 -7.36
CA PHE A 122 14.80 13.84 -6.69
C PHE A 122 15.91 13.69 -5.64
N TRP A 123 15.82 12.67 -4.78
CA TRP A 123 16.88 12.37 -3.80
C TRP A 123 18.21 12.02 -4.44
N LEU A 124 18.22 11.31 -5.57
CA LEU A 124 19.44 10.99 -6.30
C LEU A 124 20.10 12.25 -6.89
N ILE A 125 19.31 13.21 -7.40
CA ILE A 125 19.83 14.50 -7.87
C ILE A 125 20.38 15.32 -6.70
N VAL A 126 19.67 15.37 -5.57
CA VAL A 126 20.12 16.09 -4.35
C VAL A 126 21.43 15.47 -3.83
N GLY A 127 21.50 14.13 -3.75
CA GLY A 127 22.71 13.41 -3.35
C GLY A 127 23.88 13.66 -4.31
N ALA A 128 23.64 13.58 -5.63
CA ALA A 128 24.66 13.86 -6.63
C ALA A 128 25.15 15.32 -6.55
N ALA A 129 24.25 16.28 -6.35
CA ALA A 129 24.61 17.69 -6.16
C ALA A 129 25.47 17.89 -4.92
N PHE A 130 25.18 17.19 -3.81
CA PHE A 130 25.99 17.22 -2.59
C PHE A 130 27.38 16.63 -2.81
N VAL A 131 27.49 15.50 -3.51
CA VAL A 131 28.79 14.89 -3.84
C VAL A 131 29.61 15.80 -4.75
N ILE A 132 29.00 16.38 -5.79
CA ILE A 132 29.67 17.33 -6.68
C ILE A 132 30.12 18.57 -5.90
N TYR A 133 29.26 19.14 -5.04
CA TYR A 133 29.61 20.28 -4.20
C TYR A 133 30.77 19.95 -3.26
N PHE A 134 30.73 18.80 -2.58
CA PHE A 134 31.81 18.34 -1.71
C PHE A 134 33.11 18.15 -2.49
N PHE A 135 33.04 17.58 -3.69
CA PHE A 135 34.19 17.35 -4.57
C PHE A 135 34.81 18.66 -5.08
N ILE A 136 33.97 19.63 -5.44
CA ILE A 136 34.41 21.00 -5.80
C ILE A 136 35.04 21.68 -4.59
N MET A 137 34.42 21.59 -3.41
CA MET A 137 34.94 22.18 -2.18
C MET A 137 36.28 21.56 -1.77
N THR A 138 36.48 20.26 -1.97
CA THR A 138 37.77 19.58 -1.71
C THR A 138 38.85 19.85 -2.76
N LEU A 139 38.47 20.09 -4.03
CA LEU A 139 39.43 20.45 -5.08
C LEU A 139 39.87 21.93 -5.03
N PHE A 140 38.97 22.83 -4.67
CA PHE A 140 39.24 24.28 -4.61
C PHE A 140 39.56 24.78 -3.19
N GLY A 141 39.19 24.04 -2.15
CA GLY A 141 39.63 24.27 -0.78
C GLY A 141 40.82 23.37 -0.46
N GLN A 142 42.04 23.86 -0.71
CA GLN A 142 43.22 23.25 -0.09
C GLN A 142 43.06 23.29 1.43
N ILE A 143 42.94 22.11 2.05
CA ILE A 143 43.53 21.86 3.37
C ILE A 143 44.94 21.35 3.10
#